data_AF-U7PNL3-F1
#
_entry.id   AF-U7PNL3-F1
#
_cell.length_a   1.000
_cell.length_b   1.000
_cell.length_c   1.000
_cell.angle_alpha   90.00
_cell.angle_beta   90.00
_cell.angle_gamma   90.00
#
_symmetry.space_group_name_H-M   'P 1'
#
loop_
_entity.id
_entity.type
_entity.pdbx_description
1 polymer ?
#
loop_
_entity_poly.entity_id
_entity_poly.type
_entity_poly.pdbx_seq_one_letter_code
_entity_poly.pdbx_strand_id
1 'polypeptide(L)'
;MPPMPLHVTSFKPGSLDYTSLPQLPLPPWCTPQAQRALGREMDRMQKVQRDTPLSELGWYIDFTRMDNMCQWIVELHSFDRTLPLAADMERLGVQSIVCELRFGADYPMSPPLVRVIRPRFVPFLQGGGGNVTSGGAMCLELLTSTGWLPAYQTDAVLLQVRLAISATDRPARLDARNVHKDYGVAEAFDAYKRAVVMHGWKVPEDMQKRMTF
;
A
#
# COMPACT_ATOMS: atom_id res chain seq x y z
N MET A 1 12.48 9.92 -18.51
CA MET A 1 13.00 9.56 -17.17
C MET A 1 14.29 8.77 -17.35
N PRO A 2 15.28 8.93 -16.44
CA PRO A 2 16.47 8.09 -16.44
C PRO A 2 16.10 6.61 -16.20
N PRO A 3 16.89 5.66 -16.72
CA PRO A 3 16.69 4.25 -16.43
C PRO A 3 16.92 3.96 -14.95
N MET A 4 16.23 2.94 -14.42
CA MET A 4 16.40 2.51 -13.03
C MET A 4 17.84 2.00 -12.80
N PRO A 5 18.43 2.23 -11.61
CA PRO A 5 19.71 1.65 -11.25
C PRO A 5 19.71 0.11 -11.36
N LEU A 6 20.83 -0.47 -11.77
CA LEU A 6 20.93 -1.93 -11.98
C LEU A 6 20.77 -2.77 -10.70
N HIS A 7 20.98 -2.18 -9.52
CA HIS A 7 20.85 -2.88 -8.24
C HIS A 7 19.39 -2.99 -7.75
N VAL A 8 18.43 -2.34 -8.42
CA VAL A 8 17.00 -2.45 -8.09
C VAL A 8 16.20 -3.07 -9.23
N THR A 9 15.01 -3.59 -8.91
CA THR A 9 14.05 -4.07 -9.90
C THR A 9 13.66 -2.96 -10.88
N SER A 10 13.44 -3.31 -12.14
CA SER A 10 12.95 -2.37 -13.15
C SER A 10 11.54 -1.89 -12.85
N PHE A 11 11.25 -0.62 -13.15
CA PHE A 11 9.93 -0.03 -13.01
C PHE A 11 9.67 0.97 -14.14
N LYS A 12 8.44 0.98 -14.68
CA LYS A 12 7.99 1.96 -15.67
C LYS A 12 6.72 2.67 -15.17
N PRO A 13 6.82 3.95 -14.77
CA PRO A 13 5.67 4.76 -14.40
C PRO A 13 4.59 4.81 -15.50
N GLY A 14 3.33 4.86 -15.08
CA GLY A 14 2.17 4.97 -15.99
C GLY A 14 1.89 3.70 -16.81
N SER A 15 2.52 2.57 -16.47
CA SER A 15 2.26 1.29 -17.14
C SER A 15 1.11 0.49 -16.52
N LEU A 16 0.66 0.86 -15.32
CA LEU A 16 -0.45 0.21 -14.63
C LEU A 16 -1.78 0.46 -15.35
N ASP A 17 -2.52 -0.61 -15.63
CA ASP A 17 -3.88 -0.52 -16.16
C ASP A 17 -4.89 -0.29 -15.02
N TYR A 18 -5.26 0.98 -14.85
CA TYR A 18 -6.24 1.41 -13.84
C TYR A 18 -7.65 0.86 -14.08
N THR A 19 -8.00 0.47 -15.32
CA THR A 19 -9.32 -0.12 -15.62
C THR A 19 -9.47 -1.52 -15.04
N SER A 20 -8.35 -2.19 -14.76
CA SER A 20 -8.30 -3.49 -14.10
C SER A 20 -8.38 -3.43 -12.58
N LEU A 21 -8.42 -2.23 -11.98
CA LEU A 21 -8.39 -2.02 -10.53
C LEU A 21 -9.79 -1.65 -9.98
N PRO A 22 -10.06 -1.92 -8.70
CA PRO A 22 -11.28 -1.43 -8.05
C PRO A 22 -11.35 0.10 -8.05
N GLN A 23 -12.22 0.67 -8.88
CA GLN A 23 -12.55 2.10 -8.90
C GLN A 23 -13.76 2.34 -7.99
N LEU A 24 -13.58 3.07 -6.90
CA LEU A 24 -14.65 3.33 -5.93
C LEU A 24 -15.15 4.76 -6.04
N PRO A 25 -16.46 5.00 -5.93
CA PRO A 25 -16.97 6.37 -5.87
C PRO A 25 -16.45 7.07 -4.61
N LEU A 26 -16.44 8.40 -4.64
CA LEU A 26 -16.14 9.21 -3.45
C LEU A 26 -17.18 8.88 -2.37
N PRO A 27 -16.76 8.36 -1.21
CA PRO A 27 -17.73 7.89 -0.23
C PRO A 27 -18.41 9.07 0.50
N PRO A 28 -19.67 8.91 0.96
CA PRO A 28 -20.42 9.99 1.60
C PRO A 28 -19.75 10.58 2.85
N TRP A 29 -18.95 9.76 3.54
CA TRP A 29 -18.23 10.15 4.75
C TRP A 29 -16.91 10.88 4.47
N CYS A 30 -16.48 11.02 3.20
CA CYS A 30 -15.32 11.83 2.82
C CYS A 30 -15.68 13.32 2.93
N THR A 31 -15.76 13.82 4.17
CA THR A 31 -16.23 15.17 4.50
C THR A 31 -15.35 16.25 3.85
N PRO A 32 -15.87 17.47 3.63
CA PRO A 32 -15.05 18.58 3.11
C PRO A 32 -13.79 18.86 3.96
N GLN A 33 -13.81 18.56 5.26
CA GLN A 33 -12.63 18.67 6.13
C GLN A 33 -11.58 17.61 5.79
N ALA A 34 -11.98 16.34 5.68
CA ALA A 34 -11.10 15.25 5.27
C ALA A 34 -10.53 15.53 3.87
N GLN A 35 -11.37 15.99 2.94
CA GLN A 35 -10.96 16.37 1.60
C GLN A 35 -9.89 17.49 1.60
N ARG A 36 -10.06 18.53 2.43
CA ARG A 36 -9.03 19.58 2.58
C ARG A 36 -7.71 19.06 3.14
N ALA A 37 -7.76 18.15 4.12
CA ALA A 37 -6.56 17.54 4.67
C ALA A 37 -5.84 16.67 3.62
N LEU A 38 -6.60 15.86 2.89
CA LEU A 38 -6.09 15.02 1.80
C LEU A 38 -5.56 15.83 0.62
N GLY A 39 -6.19 16.97 0.30
CA GLY A 39 -5.68 17.88 -0.73
C GLY A 39 -4.29 18.42 -0.40
N ARG A 40 -4.08 18.89 0.84
CA ARG A 40 -2.75 19.35 1.30
C ARG A 40 -1.71 18.22 1.26
N GLU A 41 -2.11 17.02 1.66
CA GLU A 41 -1.23 15.86 1.63
C GLU A 41 -0.90 15.43 0.19
N MET A 42 -1.88 15.50 -0.71
CA MET A 42 -1.70 15.23 -2.14
C MET A 42 -0.71 16.20 -2.77
N ASP A 43 -0.84 17.50 -2.52
CA ASP A 43 0.10 18.53 -3.01
C ASP A 43 1.53 18.23 -2.54
N ARG A 44 1.68 17.84 -1.26
CA ARG A 44 2.97 17.46 -0.67
C ARG A 44 3.54 16.21 -1.35
N MET A 45 2.73 15.17 -1.51
CA MET A 45 3.14 13.90 -2.13
C MET A 45 3.52 14.09 -3.60
N GLN A 46 2.78 14.89 -4.36
CA GLN A 46 3.15 15.28 -5.73
C GLN A 46 4.49 16.01 -5.78
N LYS A 47 4.73 16.93 -4.84
CA LYS A 47 6.01 17.63 -4.72
C LYS A 47 7.16 16.66 -4.43
N VAL A 48 7.01 15.77 -3.46
CA VAL A 48 8.03 14.75 -3.12
C VAL A 48 8.32 13.86 -4.33
N GLN A 49 7.30 13.34 -5.00
CA GLN A 49 7.46 12.48 -6.18
C GLN A 49 8.17 13.17 -7.35
N ARG A 50 7.91 14.47 -7.56
CA ARG A 50 8.56 15.26 -8.61
C ARG A 50 10.03 15.54 -8.28
N ASP A 51 10.31 15.86 -7.03
CA ASP A 51 11.62 16.39 -6.61
C ASP A 51 12.61 15.27 -6.20
N THR A 52 12.17 14.00 -6.12
CA THR A 52 13.00 12.85 -5.73
C THR A 52 13.10 11.81 -6.85
N PRO A 53 14.30 11.27 -7.16
CA PRO A 53 14.43 10.17 -8.11
C PRO A 53 13.61 8.95 -7.70
N LEU A 54 12.86 8.35 -8.64
CA LEU A 54 11.97 7.22 -8.35
C LEU A 54 12.68 6.00 -7.74
N SER A 55 13.93 5.74 -8.09
CA SER A 55 14.72 4.66 -7.50
C SER A 55 14.96 4.85 -6.01
N GLU A 56 15.11 6.09 -5.56
CA GLU A 56 15.29 6.45 -4.16
C GLU A 56 13.94 6.50 -3.44
N LEU A 57 12.89 6.96 -4.12
CA LEU A 57 11.54 7.07 -3.57
C LEU A 57 10.92 5.69 -3.28
N GLY A 58 11.06 4.74 -4.21
CA GLY A 58 10.56 3.37 -4.09
C GLY A 58 9.03 3.24 -4.14
N TRP A 59 8.30 4.31 -4.42
CA TRP A 59 6.87 4.30 -4.66
C TRP A 59 6.48 5.27 -5.78
N TYR A 60 5.34 5.02 -6.41
CA TYR A 60 4.77 5.88 -7.44
C TYR A 60 3.24 5.96 -7.33
N ILE A 61 2.70 7.15 -7.54
CA ILE A 61 1.27 7.45 -7.62
C ILE A 61 1.02 8.23 -8.91
N ASP A 62 0.11 7.74 -9.75
CA ASP A 62 -0.39 8.50 -10.88
C ASP A 62 -1.58 9.37 -10.43
N PHE A 63 -1.28 10.57 -9.94
CA PHE A 63 -2.30 11.51 -9.48
C PHE A 63 -3.27 11.96 -10.59
N THR A 64 -2.93 11.75 -11.87
CA THR A 64 -3.83 12.10 -13.00
C THR A 64 -4.96 11.09 -13.19
N ARG A 65 -4.84 9.90 -12.56
CA ARG A 65 -5.83 8.82 -12.60
C ARG A 65 -6.68 8.74 -11.32
N MET A 66 -6.58 9.74 -10.45
CA MET A 66 -7.25 9.74 -9.16
C MET A 66 -8.63 10.42 -9.23
N ASP A 67 -9.68 9.62 -9.32
CA ASP A 67 -11.07 10.11 -9.31
C ASP A 67 -11.63 10.25 -7.88
N ASN A 68 -11.08 9.50 -6.93
CA ASN A 68 -11.51 9.47 -5.54
C ASN A 68 -10.36 9.84 -4.60
N MET A 69 -10.36 11.06 -4.07
CA MET A 69 -9.28 11.51 -3.19
C MET A 69 -9.18 10.77 -1.84
N CYS A 70 -10.22 10.03 -1.45
CA CYS A 70 -10.20 9.18 -0.25
C CYS A 70 -9.64 7.76 -0.53
N GLN A 71 -9.34 7.42 -1.79
CA GLN A 71 -8.74 6.14 -2.22
C GLN A 71 -7.52 6.39 -3.11
N TRP A 72 -6.33 6.02 -2.65
CA TRP A 72 -5.10 6.18 -3.45
C TRP A 72 -4.58 4.82 -3.89
N ILE A 73 -4.23 4.72 -5.17
CA ILE A 73 -3.49 3.58 -5.72
C ILE A 73 -2.02 3.93 -5.75
N VAL A 74 -1.19 3.04 -5.22
CA VAL A 74 0.25 3.24 -5.08
C VAL A 74 0.97 2.03 -5.62
N GLU A 75 1.98 2.24 -6.44
CA GLU A 75 2.90 1.19 -6.88
C GLU A 75 4.17 1.24 -6.02
N LEU A 76 4.42 0.22 -5.20
CA LEU A 76 5.72 0.06 -4.55
C LEU A 76 6.67 -0.66 -5.51
N HIS A 77 7.85 -0.10 -5.71
CA HIS A 77 8.80 -0.59 -6.69
C HIS A 77 10.26 -0.35 -6.26
N SER A 78 11.20 -0.57 -7.17
CA SER A 78 12.64 -0.41 -6.92
C SER A 78 13.14 -1.27 -5.75
N PHE A 79 12.72 -2.54 -5.65
CA PHE A 79 13.23 -3.42 -4.60
C PHE A 79 14.69 -3.80 -4.89
N ASP A 80 15.52 -3.89 -3.86
CA ASP A 80 16.91 -4.32 -4.00
C ASP A 80 16.96 -5.74 -4.57
N ARG A 81 17.75 -5.95 -5.64
CA ARG A 81 17.83 -7.23 -6.35
C ARG A 81 18.41 -8.37 -5.52
N THR A 82 19.04 -8.08 -4.40
CA THR A 82 19.49 -9.10 -3.43
C THR A 82 18.33 -9.72 -2.66
N LEU A 83 17.15 -9.09 -2.65
CA LEU A 83 15.97 -9.60 -1.95
C LEU A 83 15.35 -10.79 -2.71
N PRO A 84 14.91 -11.84 -1.99
CA PRO A 84 14.14 -12.93 -2.60
C PRO A 84 12.87 -12.46 -3.32
N LEU A 85 12.26 -11.37 -2.83
CA LEU A 85 11.12 -10.72 -3.46
C LEU A 85 11.47 -10.21 -4.88
N ALA A 86 12.63 -9.58 -5.05
CA ALA A 86 13.05 -9.06 -6.34
C ALA A 86 13.26 -10.19 -7.36
N ALA A 87 13.85 -11.31 -6.93
CA ALA A 87 13.99 -12.50 -7.77
C ALA A 87 12.62 -13.09 -8.18
N ASP A 88 11.65 -13.12 -7.27
CA ASP A 88 10.28 -13.53 -7.60
C ASP A 88 9.61 -12.55 -8.58
N MET A 89 9.79 -11.24 -8.38
CA MET A 89 9.24 -10.20 -9.26
C MET A 89 9.77 -10.31 -10.69
N GLU A 90 11.09 -10.45 -10.86
CA GLU A 90 11.73 -10.63 -12.17
C GLU A 90 11.25 -11.92 -12.85
N ARG A 91 11.24 -13.04 -12.12
CA ARG A 91 10.79 -14.35 -12.62
C ARG A 91 9.32 -14.35 -13.07
N LEU A 92 8.47 -13.59 -12.39
CA LEU A 92 7.04 -13.51 -12.66
C LEU A 92 6.64 -12.32 -13.55
N GLY A 93 7.59 -11.49 -13.98
CA GLY A 93 7.32 -10.31 -14.79
C GLY A 93 6.54 -9.21 -14.06
N VAL A 94 6.64 -9.14 -12.73
CA VAL A 94 5.98 -8.13 -11.89
C VAL A 94 6.89 -6.91 -11.75
N GLN A 95 6.41 -5.72 -12.11
CA GLN A 95 7.19 -4.48 -12.00
C GLN A 95 7.01 -3.75 -10.66
N SER A 96 5.86 -3.93 -10.01
CA SER A 96 5.50 -3.23 -8.78
C SER A 96 4.56 -4.09 -7.92
N ILE A 97 4.53 -3.80 -6.63
CA ILE A 97 3.49 -4.25 -5.72
C ILE A 97 2.43 -3.14 -5.68
N VAL A 98 1.26 -3.42 -6.25
CA VAL A 98 0.16 -2.46 -6.31
C VAL A 98 -0.59 -2.49 -4.98
N CYS A 99 -0.62 -1.36 -4.30
CA CYS A 99 -1.25 -1.14 -3.02
C CYS A 99 -2.39 -0.13 -3.13
N GLU A 100 -3.28 -0.16 -2.15
CA GLU A 100 -4.36 0.78 -1.95
C GLU A 100 -4.26 1.39 -0.56
N LEU A 101 -4.38 2.71 -0.48
CA LEU A 101 -4.59 3.47 0.75
C LEU A 101 -6.03 3.97 0.77
N ARG A 102 -6.77 3.63 1.82
CA ARG A 102 -8.10 4.20 2.09
C ARG A 102 -8.06 5.08 3.31
N PHE A 103 -8.26 6.36 3.08
CA PHE A 103 -8.34 7.36 4.13
C PHE A 103 -9.75 7.38 4.69
N GLY A 104 -9.87 7.48 6.01
CA GLY A 104 -11.16 7.55 6.68
C GLY A 104 -11.66 8.98 6.87
N ALA A 105 -12.88 9.12 7.40
CA ALA A 105 -13.51 10.42 7.63
C ALA A 105 -12.73 11.29 8.64
N ASP A 106 -12.00 10.63 9.54
CA ASP A 106 -11.26 11.28 10.63
C ASP A 106 -9.80 11.58 10.25
N TYR A 107 -9.37 11.33 9.01
CA TYR A 107 -8.00 11.63 8.59
C TYR A 107 -7.69 13.14 8.78
N PRO A 108 -6.54 13.51 9.40
CA PRO A 108 -5.38 12.70 9.75
C PRO A 108 -5.39 12.09 11.17
N MET A 109 -6.47 12.22 11.93
CA MET A 109 -6.55 11.71 13.31
C MET A 109 -6.54 10.17 13.37
N SER A 110 -7.03 9.52 12.32
CA SER A 110 -7.00 8.05 12.16
C SER A 110 -6.10 7.65 10.98
N PRO A 111 -5.38 6.52 11.06
CA PRO A 111 -4.47 6.06 10.00
C PRO A 111 -5.26 5.69 8.73
N PRO A 112 -4.66 5.72 7.53
CA PRO A 112 -5.24 5.04 6.37
C PRO A 112 -5.25 3.51 6.56
N LEU A 113 -6.19 2.82 5.92
CA LEU A 113 -6.08 1.38 5.71
C LEU A 113 -5.14 1.15 4.53
N VAL A 114 -4.09 0.36 4.72
CA VAL A 114 -3.15 -0.02 3.66
C VAL A 114 -3.30 -1.49 3.33
N ARG A 115 -3.52 -1.80 2.05
CA ARG A 115 -3.53 -3.19 1.55
C ARG A 115 -2.81 -3.33 0.24
N VAL A 116 -2.25 -4.50 -0.01
CA VAL A 116 -1.85 -4.98 -1.33
C VAL A 116 -3.12 -5.35 -2.11
N ILE A 117 -3.19 -4.93 -3.37
CA ILE A 117 -4.13 -5.42 -4.38
C ILE A 117 -3.52 -6.62 -5.10
N ARG A 118 -2.30 -6.45 -5.65
CA ARG A 118 -1.59 -7.47 -6.41
C ARG A 118 -0.07 -7.22 -6.41
N PRO A 119 0.75 -8.25 -6.66
CA PRO A 119 0.42 -9.68 -6.69
C PRO A 119 0.09 -10.23 -5.28
N ARG A 120 -0.39 -11.48 -5.21
CA ARG A 120 -0.53 -12.17 -3.93
C ARG A 120 0.83 -12.58 -3.35
N PHE A 121 0.94 -12.50 -2.04
CA PHE A 121 2.09 -12.97 -1.28
C PHE A 121 1.81 -14.37 -0.72
N VAL A 122 2.86 -15.17 -0.58
CA VAL A 122 2.79 -16.44 0.15
C VAL A 122 2.39 -16.14 1.60
N PRO A 123 1.36 -16.78 2.16
CA PRO A 123 0.94 -16.53 3.52
C PRO A 123 2.04 -16.82 4.56
N PHE A 124 2.05 -16.06 5.66
CA PHE A 124 3.02 -16.22 6.74
C PHE A 124 3.14 -17.67 7.25
N LEU A 125 2.00 -18.34 7.45
CA LEU A 125 1.94 -19.74 7.90
C LEU A 125 2.54 -20.75 6.90
N GLN A 126 2.70 -20.36 5.63
CA GLN A 126 3.30 -21.18 4.58
C GLN A 126 4.78 -20.80 4.31
N GLY A 127 5.39 -20.04 5.21
CA GLY A 127 6.79 -19.63 5.11
C GLY A 127 7.03 -18.30 4.39
N GLY A 128 5.97 -17.59 3.99
CA GLY A 128 6.09 -16.20 3.54
C GLY A 128 6.29 -15.21 4.69
N GLY A 129 6.45 -13.94 4.34
CA GLY A 129 6.56 -12.83 5.29
C GLY A 129 6.27 -11.49 4.61
N GLY A 130 6.97 -10.43 5.02
CA GLY A 130 6.74 -9.08 4.49
C GLY A 130 5.61 -8.30 5.15
N ASN A 131 5.06 -8.81 6.27
CA ASN A 131 3.93 -8.22 6.99
C ASN A 131 2.64 -8.06 6.15
N VAL A 132 2.51 -8.84 5.07
CA VAL A 132 1.28 -8.92 4.28
C VAL A 132 0.45 -10.08 4.81
N THR A 133 -0.78 -9.78 5.24
CA THR A 133 -1.72 -10.81 5.72
C THR A 133 -2.24 -11.68 4.57
N SER A 134 -2.89 -12.80 4.90
CA SER A 134 -3.49 -13.69 3.89
C SER A 134 -4.61 -13.04 3.06
N GLY A 135 -5.17 -11.91 3.50
CA GLY A 135 -6.14 -11.11 2.74
C GLY A 135 -5.52 -9.87 2.07
N GLY A 136 -4.21 -9.68 2.15
CA GLY A 136 -3.49 -8.55 1.52
C GLY A 136 -3.39 -7.29 2.37
N ALA A 137 -4.01 -7.20 3.54
CA ALA A 137 -3.81 -6.06 4.44
C ALA A 137 -2.38 -6.04 5.02
N MET A 138 -1.83 -4.84 5.23
CA MET A 138 -0.55 -4.66 5.92
C MET A 138 -0.74 -4.78 7.44
N CYS A 139 0.04 -5.65 8.07
CA CYS A 139 0.03 -5.86 9.52
C CYS A 139 1.14 -5.04 10.18
N LEU A 140 0.90 -3.74 10.39
CA LEU A 140 1.85 -2.81 11.00
C LEU A 140 1.16 -2.00 12.11
N GLU A 141 1.80 -1.89 13.28
CA GLU A 141 1.24 -1.17 14.43
C GLU A 141 0.95 0.30 14.12
N LEU A 142 1.80 0.95 13.32
CA LEU A 142 1.60 2.34 12.90
C LEU A 142 0.31 2.55 12.09
N LEU A 143 -0.28 1.49 11.53
CA LEU A 143 -1.54 1.51 10.79
C LEU A 143 -2.75 1.17 11.68
N THR A 144 -2.59 1.30 13.00
CA THR A 144 -3.63 1.04 14.00
C THR A 144 -3.78 2.25 14.92
N SER A 145 -4.88 2.34 15.67
CA SER A 145 -5.05 3.39 16.68
C SER A 145 -4.09 3.28 17.86
N THR A 146 -3.35 2.17 17.98
CA THR A 146 -2.31 2.03 19.00
C THR A 146 -1.05 2.79 18.62
N GLY A 147 -0.59 2.66 17.36
CA GLY A 147 0.68 3.22 16.91
C GLY A 147 0.56 4.48 16.04
N TRP A 148 -0.62 4.79 15.50
CA TRP A 148 -0.79 5.93 14.61
C TRP A 148 -0.61 7.26 15.33
N LEU A 149 0.21 8.14 14.74
CA LEU A 149 0.31 9.54 15.13
C LEU A 149 -0.21 10.41 13.97
N PRO A 150 -1.09 11.39 14.22
CA PRO A 150 -1.59 12.29 13.17
C PRO A 150 -0.51 13.15 12.49
N ALA A 151 0.69 13.21 13.09
CA ALA A 151 1.86 13.85 12.50
C ALA A 151 2.56 13.00 11.44
N TYR A 152 2.22 11.72 11.30
CA TYR A 152 2.80 10.86 10.29
C TYR A 152 2.37 11.27 8.89
N GLN A 153 3.38 11.35 8.04
CA GLN A 153 3.29 11.73 6.64
C GLN A 153 3.15 10.47 5.78
N THR A 154 2.39 10.54 4.69
CA THR A 154 2.02 9.37 3.87
C THR A 154 3.22 8.73 3.18
N ASP A 155 4.19 9.51 2.70
CA ASP A 155 5.48 9.02 2.20
C ASP A 155 6.28 8.25 3.27
N ALA A 156 6.29 8.71 4.51
CA ALA A 156 6.90 7.97 5.63
C ALA A 156 6.14 6.67 5.91
N VAL A 157 4.81 6.66 5.81
CA VAL A 157 4.00 5.43 5.91
C VAL A 157 4.35 4.45 4.79
N LEU A 158 4.43 4.91 3.54
CA LEU A 158 4.80 4.09 2.39
C LEU A 158 6.22 3.54 2.52
N LEU A 159 7.15 4.33 3.05
CA LEU A 159 8.50 3.86 3.37
C LEU A 159 8.48 2.72 4.38
N GLN A 160 7.72 2.86 5.48
CA GLN A 160 7.59 1.79 6.48
C GLN A 160 6.96 0.52 5.89
N VAL A 161 5.93 0.66 5.04
CA VAL A 161 5.33 -0.47 4.32
C VAL A 161 6.35 -1.15 3.41
N ARG A 162 7.13 -0.39 2.65
CA ARG A 162 8.16 -0.92 1.75
C ARG A 162 9.29 -1.61 2.53
N LEU A 163 9.72 -1.05 3.65
CA LEU A 163 10.71 -1.66 4.55
C LEU A 163 10.19 -2.98 5.13
N ALA A 164 8.94 -3.00 5.59
CA ALA A 164 8.30 -4.20 6.09
C ALA A 164 8.23 -5.32 5.04
N ILE A 165 7.94 -4.99 3.78
CA ILE A 165 7.93 -5.94 2.66
C ILE A 165 9.35 -6.38 2.29
N SER A 166 10.35 -5.52 2.51
CA SER A 166 11.76 -5.79 2.21
C SER A 166 12.52 -6.50 3.34
N ALA A 167 11.83 -6.89 4.41
CA ALA A 167 12.42 -7.58 5.54
C ALA A 167 13.14 -8.87 5.09
N THR A 168 14.32 -9.12 5.66
CA THR A 168 15.15 -10.30 5.35
C THR A 168 14.94 -11.43 6.34
N ASP A 169 14.47 -11.12 7.55
CA ASP A 169 13.96 -12.11 8.50
C ASP A 169 12.56 -12.56 8.03
N ARG A 170 12.51 -13.79 7.50
CA ARG A 170 11.30 -14.34 6.86
C ARG A 170 10.85 -13.47 5.67
N PRO A 171 11.57 -13.54 4.54
CA PRO A 171 11.38 -12.63 3.42
C PRO A 171 10.01 -12.76 2.78
N ALA A 172 9.50 -11.64 2.26
CA ALA A 172 8.30 -11.63 1.44
C ALA A 172 8.53 -12.45 0.16
N ARG A 173 7.58 -13.30 -0.20
CA ARG A 173 7.61 -14.16 -1.39
C ARG A 173 6.32 -14.00 -2.17
N LEU A 174 6.40 -14.01 -3.49
CA LEU A 174 5.21 -13.94 -4.33
C LEU A 174 4.60 -15.33 -4.53
N ASP A 175 3.28 -15.42 -4.39
CA ASP A 175 2.55 -16.65 -4.67
C ASP A 175 2.39 -16.82 -6.19
N ALA A 176 3.33 -17.56 -6.78
CA ALA A 176 3.36 -17.85 -8.22
C ALA A 176 2.08 -18.54 -8.73
N ARG A 177 1.31 -19.23 -7.87
CA ARG A 177 0.07 -19.91 -8.26
C ARG A 177 -1.10 -18.93 -8.42
N ASN A 178 -1.02 -17.77 -7.78
CA ASN A 178 -2.08 -16.77 -7.72
C ASN A 178 -1.62 -15.39 -8.18
N VAL A 179 -0.57 -15.31 -9.01
CA VAL A 179 0.04 -14.03 -9.43
C VAL A 179 -0.95 -13.09 -10.13
N HIS A 180 -1.92 -13.64 -10.87
CA HIS A 180 -2.96 -12.88 -11.59
C HIS A 180 -4.25 -12.67 -10.80
N LYS A 181 -4.30 -13.09 -9.53
CA LYS A 181 -5.53 -13.06 -8.74
C LYS A 181 -5.42 -12.01 -7.63
N ASP A 182 -6.14 -10.91 -7.77
CA ASP A 182 -6.14 -9.81 -6.80
C ASP A 182 -6.69 -10.18 -5.43
N TYR A 183 -6.15 -9.53 -4.40
CA TYR A 183 -6.82 -9.42 -3.11
C TYR A 183 -8.04 -8.49 -3.21
N GLY A 184 -9.17 -8.98 -2.70
CA GLY A 184 -10.39 -8.22 -2.50
C GLY A 184 -10.35 -7.36 -1.25
N VAL A 185 -11.26 -6.39 -1.20
CA VAL A 185 -11.38 -5.42 -0.10
C VAL A 185 -11.88 -6.09 1.18
N ALA A 186 -12.91 -6.93 1.07
CA ALA A 186 -13.52 -7.58 2.23
C ALA A 186 -12.53 -8.54 2.92
N GLU A 187 -11.80 -9.35 2.14
CA GLU A 187 -10.79 -10.25 2.72
C GLU A 187 -9.63 -9.48 3.38
N ALA A 188 -9.21 -8.34 2.81
CA ALA A 188 -8.20 -7.48 3.41
C ALA A 188 -8.68 -6.91 4.74
N PHE A 189 -9.91 -6.39 4.78
CA PHE A 189 -10.49 -5.83 6.01
C PHE A 189 -10.63 -6.86 7.12
N ASP A 190 -11.13 -8.06 6.79
CA ASP A 190 -11.25 -9.14 7.77
C ASP A 190 -9.88 -9.61 8.26
N ALA A 191 -8.88 -9.66 7.37
CA ALA A 191 -7.51 -9.99 7.74
C ALA A 191 -6.88 -8.91 8.64
N TYR A 192 -7.11 -7.62 8.35
CA TYR A 192 -6.69 -6.51 9.20
C TYR A 192 -7.26 -6.64 10.62
N LYS A 193 -8.59 -6.82 10.76
CA LYS A 193 -9.23 -6.97 12.07
C LYS A 193 -8.62 -8.13 12.87
N ARG A 194 -8.41 -9.28 12.22
CA ARG A 194 -7.76 -10.44 12.86
C ARG A 194 -6.34 -10.12 13.31
N ALA A 195 -5.55 -9.44 12.48
CA ALA A 195 -4.19 -9.05 12.83
C ALA A 195 -4.16 -8.10 14.03
N VAL A 196 -5.01 -7.07 14.03
CA VAL A 196 -5.12 -6.11 15.14
C VAL A 196 -5.49 -6.81 16.45
N VAL A 197 -6.49 -7.70 16.43
CA VAL A 197 -6.89 -8.49 17.61
C VAL A 197 -5.75 -9.41 18.08
N MET A 198 -5.07 -10.09 17.15
CA MET A 198 -3.97 -11.01 17.47
C MET A 198 -2.80 -10.31 18.20
N HIS A 199 -2.50 -9.07 17.82
CA HIS A 199 -1.42 -8.29 18.42
C HIS A 199 -1.85 -7.42 19.63
N GLY A 200 -3.13 -7.45 20.00
CA GLY A 200 -3.65 -6.57 21.07
C GLY A 200 -3.69 -5.09 20.71
N TRP A 201 -3.68 -4.78 19.41
CA TRP A 201 -3.79 -3.40 18.91
C TRP A 201 -5.25 -2.92 18.88
N LYS A 202 -5.45 -1.61 18.70
CA LYS A 202 -6.77 -0.98 18.61
C LYS A 202 -7.15 -0.70 17.15
N VAL A 203 -8.35 -1.13 16.76
CA VAL A 203 -8.94 -0.81 15.45
C VAL A 203 -9.39 0.66 15.46
N PRO A 204 -9.12 1.46 14.40
CA PRO A 204 -9.69 2.80 14.26
C PRO A 204 -11.21 2.81 14.26
N GLU A 205 -11.81 3.75 14.96
CA GLU A 205 -13.28 3.81 15.17
C GLU A 205 -14.05 3.94 13.85
N ASP A 206 -13.51 4.68 12.89
CA ASP A 206 -14.11 4.90 11.58
C ASP A 206 -13.80 3.79 10.57
N MET A 207 -13.05 2.75 10.96
CA MET A 207 -12.55 1.73 10.04
C MET A 207 -13.68 0.99 9.32
N GLN A 208 -14.77 0.67 10.01
CA GLN A 208 -15.92 -0.03 9.40
C GLN A 208 -16.56 0.76 8.26
N LYS A 209 -16.62 2.10 8.37
CA LYS A 209 -17.21 2.98 7.35
C LYS A 209 -16.42 2.92 6.04
N ARG A 210 -15.14 2.56 6.08
CA ARG A 210 -14.25 2.44 4.92
C ARG A 210 -14.51 1.21 4.05
N MET A 211 -15.45 0.37 4.45
CA MET A 211 -15.97 -0.73 3.63
C MET A 211 -17.17 -0.31 2.76
N THR A 212 -17.86 0.78 3.13
CA THR A 212 -19.08 1.25 2.47
C THR A 212 -18.78 2.41 1.51
N PHE A 213 -19.16 2.23 0.24
CA PHE A 213 -19.04 3.18 -0.88
C PHE A 213 -20.38 3.31 -1.58
#